data_AF-A0A8S9K9X0-F1
#
_entry.id   AF-A0A8S9K9X0-F1
#
_cell.length_a   1.000
_cell.length_b   1.000
_cell.length_c   1.000
_cell.angle_alpha   90.00
_cell.angle_beta   90.00
_cell.angle_gamma   90.00
#
_symmetry.space_group_name_H-M   'P 1'
#
loop_
_entity.id
_entity.type
_entity.pdbx_description
1 polymer ?
#
loop_
_entity_poly.entity_id
_entity_poly.type
_entity_poly.pdbx_seq_one_letter_code
_entity_poly.pdbx_strand_id
1 'polypeptide(L)'
;MAMKSVWIILLCLFVIAEADQGFDVRHHLSTVTRYSASKEVSQNLIEGSNVPSECTPIHLNLVARHGTRSPTKKRLRELENLSGRLKELVRDAEASDKVPGWLGKWKSPWHGKVKGGELIRQGEEELYQLGIRVRERFPTLFEEDYHPDVYTIRATQ
;
A
#
# COMPACT_ATOMS: atom_id res chain seq x y z
N MET A 1 6.63 -28.59 -41.69
CA MET A 1 5.41 -28.31 -40.89
C MET A 1 5.70 -28.23 -39.40
N ALA A 2 6.45 -29.17 -38.80
CA ALA A 2 6.79 -29.18 -37.38
C ALA A 2 7.39 -27.87 -36.83
N MET A 3 8.33 -27.25 -37.56
CA MET A 3 9.00 -26.02 -37.08
C MET A 3 8.02 -24.84 -36.93
N LYS A 4 7.09 -24.64 -37.88
CA LYS A 4 6.05 -23.60 -37.79
C LYS A 4 5.10 -23.84 -36.61
N SER A 5 4.77 -25.11 -36.33
CA SER A 5 3.96 -25.49 -35.18
C SER A 5 4.68 -25.20 -33.85
N VAL A 6 6.00 -25.42 -33.76
CA VAL A 6 6.79 -25.07 -32.57
C VAL A 6 6.78 -23.55 -32.33
N TRP A 7 6.98 -22.75 -33.37
CA TRP A 7 6.94 -21.28 -33.25
C TRP A 7 5.56 -20.77 -32.81
N ILE A 8 4.47 -21.35 -33.32
CA ILE A 8 3.11 -21.02 -32.90
C ILE A 8 2.89 -21.40 -31.43
N ILE A 9 3.35 -22.58 -30.99
CA ILE A 9 3.24 -23.00 -29.59
C ILE A 9 4.06 -22.08 -28.69
N LEU A 10 5.27 -21.70 -29.08
CA LEU A 10 6.11 -20.78 -28.30
C LEU A 10 5.48 -19.39 -28.21
N LEU A 11 4.91 -18.89 -29.31
CA LEU A 11 4.17 -17.63 -29.34
C LEU A 11 2.93 -17.68 -28.45
N CYS A 12 2.16 -18.78 -28.50
CA CYS A 12 0.99 -18.96 -27.63
C CYS A 12 1.40 -19.05 -26.16
N LEU A 13 2.46 -19.77 -25.82
CA LEU A 13 2.97 -19.84 -24.44
C LEU A 13 3.46 -18.47 -23.95
N PHE A 14 4.09 -17.69 -24.82
CA PHE A 14 4.50 -16.32 -24.52
C PHE A 14 3.30 -15.39 -24.29
N VAL A 15 2.27 -15.46 -25.14
CA VAL A 15 1.03 -14.68 -24.97
C VAL A 15 0.26 -15.09 -23.71
N ILE A 16 0.21 -16.38 -23.37
CA ILE A 16 -0.43 -16.87 -22.14
C ILE A 16 0.36 -16.40 -20.90
N ALA A 17 1.68 -16.37 -20.96
CA ALA A 17 2.52 -15.86 -19.87
C ALA A 17 2.37 -14.35 -19.65
N GLU A 18 2.26 -13.56 -20.73
CA GLU A 18 2.00 -12.10 -20.65
C GLU A 18 0.56 -11.77 -20.23
N ALA A 19 -0.41 -12.62 -20.58
CA ALA A 19 -1.80 -12.46 -20.16
C ALA A 19 -2.01 -12.71 -18.65
N ASP A 20 -1.02 -13.30 -17.97
CA ASP A 20 -1.01 -13.53 -16.51
C ASP A 20 -0.25 -12.43 -15.75
N GLN A 21 -0.26 -11.19 -16.25
CA GLN A 21 -0.08 -10.03 -15.37
C GLN A 21 -1.36 -9.90 -14.53
N GLY A 22 -1.51 -10.79 -13.56
CA GLY A 22 -2.74 -10.93 -12.76
C GLY A 22 -3.16 -9.62 -12.09
N PHE A 23 -4.48 -9.44 -11.92
CA PHE A 23 -5.03 -8.29 -11.20
C PHE A 23 -4.63 -8.33 -9.72
N ASP A 24 -3.63 -7.53 -9.34
CA ASP A 24 -3.24 -7.40 -7.95
C ASP A 24 -4.07 -6.31 -7.24
N VAL A 25 -5.07 -6.77 -6.50
CA VAL A 25 -5.99 -5.91 -5.72
C VAL A 25 -5.26 -4.91 -4.82
N ARG A 26 -4.02 -5.17 -4.40
CA ARG A 26 -3.24 -4.28 -3.52
C ARG A 26 -2.96 -2.93 -4.17
N HIS A 27 -2.92 -2.84 -5.49
CA HIS A 27 -2.74 -1.57 -6.22
C HIS A 27 -4.06 -0.83 -6.46
N HIS A 28 -5.21 -1.44 -6.16
CA HIS A 28 -6.54 -0.92 -6.47
C HIS A 28 -7.35 -0.50 -5.23
N LEU A 29 -6.67 -0.21 -4.11
CA LEU A 29 -7.31 0.23 -2.86
C LEU A 29 -7.38 1.77 -2.72
N SER A 30 -7.19 2.52 -3.81
CA SER A 30 -7.23 3.99 -3.80
C SER A 30 -6.30 4.58 -2.74
N THR A 31 -6.76 5.57 -1.96
CA THR A 31 -5.95 6.26 -0.95
C THR A 31 -5.61 5.41 0.29
N VAL A 32 -6.05 4.15 0.35
CA VAL A 32 -5.66 3.19 1.41
C VAL A 32 -4.72 2.09 0.90
N THR A 33 -4.26 2.17 -0.35
CA THR A 33 -3.12 1.38 -0.85
C THR A 33 -1.89 1.63 0.02
N ARG A 34 -1.20 0.56 0.43
CA ARG A 34 0.02 0.67 1.22
C ARG A 34 1.13 1.35 0.44
N TYR A 35 2.03 2.04 1.15
CA TYR A 35 3.10 2.79 0.50
C TYR A 35 4.01 1.87 -0.33
N SER A 36 4.33 0.67 0.17
CA SER A 36 5.18 -0.29 -0.57
C SER A 36 4.60 -0.69 -1.93
N ALA A 37 3.30 -1.02 -1.97
CA ALA A 37 2.61 -1.37 -3.22
C ALA A 37 2.50 -0.17 -4.17
N SER A 38 2.29 1.05 -3.65
CA SER A 38 2.31 2.25 -4.49
C SER A 38 3.71 2.56 -5.02
N LYS A 39 4.76 2.34 -4.22
CA LYS A 39 6.15 2.61 -4.59
C LYS A 39 6.59 1.77 -5.77
N GLU A 40 6.25 0.48 -5.79
CA GLU A 40 6.57 -0.44 -6.90
C GLU A 40 5.99 0.09 -8.22
N VAL A 41 4.73 0.51 -8.22
CA VAL A 41 4.08 1.11 -9.39
C VAL A 41 4.77 2.41 -9.81
N SER A 42 5.05 3.31 -8.86
CA SER A 42 5.70 4.59 -9.17
C SER A 42 7.13 4.43 -9.71
N GLN A 43 7.90 3.44 -9.23
CA GLN A 43 9.25 3.17 -9.74
C GLN A 43 9.25 2.76 -11.21
N ASN A 44 8.18 2.10 -11.67
CA ASN A 44 8.04 1.69 -13.05
C ASN A 44 7.53 2.81 -13.97
N LEU A 45 6.83 3.81 -13.41
CA LEU A 45 6.16 4.86 -14.18
C LEU A 45 6.90 6.20 -14.16
N ILE A 46 7.71 6.46 -13.14
CA ILE A 46 8.37 7.75 -12.93
C ILE A 46 9.87 7.49 -12.86
N GLU A 47 10.59 7.91 -13.90
CA GLU A 47 12.04 7.97 -13.85
C GLU A 47 12.45 9.01 -12.80
N GLY A 48 13.16 8.56 -11.75
CA GLY A 48 13.60 9.44 -10.70
C GLY A 48 14.62 10.44 -11.24
N SER A 49 14.38 11.75 -11.08
CA SER A 49 15.38 12.76 -11.39
C SER A 49 16.58 12.62 -10.44
N ASN A 50 17.74 12.32 -10.99
CA ASN A 50 19.01 12.36 -10.25
C ASN A 50 19.51 13.79 -10.17
N VAL A 51 20.22 14.11 -9.08
CA VAL A 51 20.93 15.39 -8.96
C VAL A 51 22.07 15.38 -9.99
N PRO A 52 22.18 16.38 -10.88
CA PRO A 52 23.30 16.47 -11.82
C PRO A 52 24.64 16.50 -11.08
N SER A 53 25.69 15.95 -11.70
CA SER A 53 27.04 15.83 -11.10
C SER A 53 27.66 17.15 -10.67
N GLU A 54 27.28 18.23 -11.34
CA GLU A 54 27.75 19.60 -11.15
C GLU A 54 26.94 20.37 -10.10
N CYS A 55 25.88 19.76 -9.55
CA CYS A 55 24.97 20.37 -8.61
C CYS A 55 25.07 19.71 -7.24
N THR A 56 25.04 20.53 -6.19
CA THR A 56 24.92 20.04 -4.81
C THR A 56 23.59 20.49 -4.21
N PRO A 57 22.78 19.58 -3.63
CA PRO A 57 21.58 19.96 -2.91
C PRO A 57 21.94 20.81 -1.70
N ILE A 58 21.29 21.96 -1.54
CA ILE A 58 21.49 22.87 -0.39
C ILE A 58 20.28 22.94 0.55
N HIS A 59 19.13 22.43 0.13
CA HIS A 59 17.89 22.46 0.90
C HIS A 59 16.93 21.35 0.46
N LEU A 60 16.14 20.81 1.40
CA LEU A 60 15.09 19.84 1.14
C LEU A 60 13.75 20.33 1.70
N ASN A 61 12.75 20.46 0.83
CA ASN A 61 11.35 20.61 1.25
C ASN A 61 10.63 19.28 1.02
N LEU A 62 10.26 18.60 2.10
CA LEU A 62 9.56 17.32 2.05
C LEU A 62 8.15 17.45 2.65
N VAL A 63 7.14 17.10 1.87
CA VAL A 63 5.77 16.92 2.35
C VAL A 63 5.42 15.45 2.22
N ALA A 64 5.19 14.79 3.36
CA ALA A 64 4.80 13.39 3.42
C ALA A 64 3.45 13.25 4.11
N ARG A 65 2.58 12.40 3.55
CA ARG A 65 1.39 11.94 4.28
C ARG A 65 1.84 11.05 5.44
N HIS A 66 1.00 10.96 6.47
CA HIS A 66 1.14 9.94 7.51
C HIS A 66 1.26 8.53 6.89
N GLY A 67 1.93 7.61 7.60
CA GLY A 67 1.99 6.20 7.23
C GLY A 67 0.65 5.47 7.42
N THR A 68 0.64 4.16 7.20
CA THR A 68 -0.54 3.31 7.41
C THR A 68 -1.12 3.46 8.81
N ARG A 69 -2.45 3.66 8.89
CA ARG A 69 -3.22 3.83 10.13
C ARG A 69 -4.26 2.73 10.30
N SER A 70 -4.70 2.51 11.53
CA SER A 70 -5.94 1.75 11.79
C SER A 70 -7.16 2.51 11.24
N PRO A 71 -8.26 1.82 10.92
CA PRO A 71 -9.49 2.48 10.51
C PRO A 71 -9.95 3.49 11.56
N THR A 72 -10.54 4.60 11.12
CA THR A 72 -11.10 5.60 12.04
C THR A 72 -12.22 4.99 12.88
N LYS A 73 -12.55 5.61 14.03
CA LYS A 73 -13.66 5.15 14.88
C LYS A 73 -14.98 4.99 14.11
N LYS A 74 -15.22 5.82 13.09
CA LYS A 74 -16.37 5.68 12.18
C LYS A 74 -16.28 4.38 11.38
N ARG A 75 -15.14 4.12 10.72
CA ARG A 75 -14.92 2.91 9.92
C ARG A 75 -14.97 1.64 10.76
N LEU A 76 -14.48 1.67 12.00
CA LEU A 76 -14.61 0.55 12.93
C LEU A 76 -16.07 0.16 13.16
N ARG A 77 -16.95 1.13 13.43
CA ARG A 77 -18.40 0.88 13.59
C ARG A 77 -19.03 0.34 12.32
N GLU A 78 -18.65 0.87 11.16
CA GLU A 78 -19.15 0.38 9.87
C GLU A 78 -18.76 -1.09 9.62
N LEU A 79 -17.54 -1.50 9.99
CA LEU A 79 -17.09 -2.89 9.90
C LEU A 79 -17.84 -3.83 10.85
N GLU A 80 -18.14 -3.40 12.07
CA GLU A 80 -18.98 -4.18 12.99
C GLU A 80 -20.42 -4.31 12.48
N ASN A 81 -21.01 -3.22 11.97
CA ASN A 81 -22.34 -3.24 11.38
C ASN A 81 -22.39 -4.15 10.13
N LEU A 82 -21.34 -4.12 9.31
CA LEU A 82 -21.19 -5.02 8.17
C LEU A 82 -21.15 -6.48 8.64
N SER A 83 -20.37 -6.80 9.68
CA SER A 83 -20.30 -8.14 10.27
C SER A 83 -21.68 -8.63 10.75
N GLY A 84 -22.47 -7.78 11.41
CA GLY A 84 -23.83 -8.09 11.81
C GLY A 84 -24.76 -8.37 10.62
N ARG A 85 -24.76 -7.47 9.63
CA ARG A 85 -25.59 -7.60 8.42
C ARG A 85 -25.25 -8.84 7.60
N LEU A 86 -23.97 -9.17 7.47
CA LEU A 86 -23.55 -10.38 6.75
C LEU A 86 -24.10 -11.64 7.40
N LYS A 87 -24.16 -11.71 8.74
CA LYS A 87 -24.75 -12.87 9.43
C LYS A 87 -26.24 -13.02 9.17
N GLU A 88 -26.98 -11.91 9.21
CA GLU A 88 -28.42 -11.91 8.92
C GLU A 88 -28.68 -12.35 7.47
N LEU A 89 -27.98 -11.75 6.50
CA LEU A 89 -28.12 -12.09 5.09
C LEU A 89 -27.74 -13.53 4.79
N VAL A 90 -26.71 -14.06 5.44
CA VAL A 90 -26.29 -15.46 5.24
C VAL A 90 -27.30 -16.43 5.84
N ARG A 91 -27.87 -16.12 7.01
CA ARG A 91 -28.95 -16.92 7.62
C ARG A 91 -30.22 -16.90 6.76
N ASP A 92 -30.61 -15.73 6.26
CA ASP A 92 -31.81 -15.61 5.43
C ASP A 92 -31.62 -16.27 4.05
N ALA A 93 -30.37 -16.39 3.59
CA ALA A 93 -29.99 -17.08 2.37
C ALA A 93 -29.77 -18.60 2.53
N GLU A 94 -30.14 -19.22 3.66
CA GLU A 94 -29.96 -20.64 4.02
C GLU A 94 -30.47 -21.69 3.00
N ALA A 95 -30.93 -21.28 1.81
CA ALA A 95 -31.36 -22.14 0.70
C ALA A 95 -30.51 -22.01 -0.58
N SER A 96 -29.34 -21.35 -0.58
CA SER A 96 -28.52 -21.22 -1.81
C SER A 96 -27.07 -21.67 -1.62
N ASP A 97 -26.65 -22.69 -2.38
CA ASP A 97 -25.26 -23.17 -2.51
C ASP A 97 -24.27 -22.09 -3.02
N LYS A 98 -24.77 -20.90 -3.36
CA LYS A 98 -23.99 -19.79 -3.90
C LYS A 98 -23.32 -18.93 -2.83
N VAL A 99 -23.67 -19.08 -1.55
CA VAL A 99 -23.10 -18.26 -0.47
C VAL A 99 -21.90 -18.98 0.16
N PRO A 100 -20.68 -18.42 0.10
CA PRO A 100 -19.51 -19.05 0.71
C PRO A 100 -19.67 -19.18 2.23
N GLY A 101 -19.45 -20.38 2.77
CA GLY A 101 -19.62 -20.65 4.21
C GLY A 101 -18.71 -19.84 5.14
N TRP A 102 -17.64 -19.22 4.63
CA TRP A 102 -16.79 -18.32 5.41
C TRP A 102 -17.47 -16.97 5.70
N LEU A 103 -18.42 -16.53 4.87
CA LEU A 103 -19.02 -15.20 4.95
C LEU A 103 -19.86 -15.03 6.22
N GLY A 104 -20.64 -16.05 6.60
CA GLY A 104 -21.39 -16.04 7.86
C GLY A 104 -20.51 -16.12 9.12
N LYS A 105 -19.26 -16.58 8.96
CA LYS A 105 -18.26 -16.67 10.03
C LYS A 105 -17.35 -15.45 10.08
N TRP A 106 -17.43 -14.56 9.08
CA TRP A 106 -16.57 -13.38 9.02
C TRP A 106 -16.82 -12.49 10.22
N LYS A 107 -15.72 -12.00 10.79
CA LYS A 107 -15.72 -10.96 11.82
C LYS A 107 -14.76 -9.88 11.37
N SER A 108 -15.08 -8.64 11.73
CA SER A 108 -14.17 -7.52 11.56
C SER A 108 -12.79 -7.87 12.17
N PRO A 109 -11.68 -7.70 11.43
CA PRO A 109 -10.33 -7.83 11.99
C PRO A 109 -10.04 -6.83 13.13
N TRP A 110 -10.90 -5.82 13.26
CA TRP A 110 -10.80 -4.77 14.27
C TRP A 110 -11.83 -4.92 15.38
N HIS A 111 -12.45 -6.09 15.50
CA HIS A 111 -13.43 -6.36 16.54
C HIS A 111 -12.87 -6.09 17.94
N GLY A 112 -13.69 -5.42 18.76
CA GLY A 112 -13.33 -5.01 20.12
C GLY A 112 -12.37 -3.82 20.20
N LYS A 113 -11.91 -3.24 19.08
CA LYS A 113 -11.09 -2.01 19.09
C LYS A 113 -11.97 -0.78 19.25
N VAL A 114 -11.66 0.03 20.26
CA VAL A 114 -12.43 1.24 20.60
C VAL A 114 -11.74 2.52 20.11
N LYS A 115 -10.40 2.52 20.09
CA LYS A 115 -9.59 3.56 19.48
C LYS A 115 -9.44 3.29 17.98
N GLY A 116 -9.45 4.33 17.18
CA GLY A 116 -9.33 4.22 15.73
C GLY A 116 -8.64 5.42 15.12
N GLY A 117 -8.00 5.21 13.98
CA GLY A 117 -7.17 6.21 13.31
C GLY A 117 -5.78 6.35 13.93
N GLU A 118 -5.30 5.39 14.72
CA GLU A 118 -3.93 5.41 15.25
C GLU A 118 -2.95 5.00 14.14
N LEU A 119 -1.74 5.56 14.15
CA LEU A 119 -0.65 5.00 13.35
C LEU A 119 -0.37 3.59 13.86
N ILE A 120 -0.24 2.63 12.94
CA ILE A 120 0.11 1.25 13.28
C ILE A 120 1.56 0.99 12.91
N ARG A 121 2.14 -0.11 13.43
CA ARG A 121 3.54 -0.49 13.20
C ARG A 121 3.97 -0.44 11.73
N GLN A 122 3.08 -0.82 10.81
CA GLN A 122 3.34 -0.74 9.37
C GLN A 122 3.57 0.70 8.91
N GLY A 123 2.79 1.66 9.42
CA GLY A 123 2.95 3.08 9.10
C GLY A 123 4.21 3.69 9.73
N GLU A 124 4.59 3.24 10.92
CA GLU A 124 5.86 3.62 11.55
C GLU A 124 7.05 3.17 10.69
N GLU A 125 7.04 1.91 10.26
CA GLU A 125 8.08 1.35 9.39
C GLU A 125 8.14 2.07 8.04
N GLU A 126 6.99 2.37 7.44
CA GLU A 126 6.92 3.11 6.17
C GLU A 126 7.62 4.47 6.26
N LEU A 127 7.38 5.21 7.35
CA LEU A 127 7.99 6.52 7.59
C LEU A 127 9.47 6.41 7.96
N TYR A 128 9.85 5.41 8.76
CA TYR A 128 11.24 5.15 9.12
C TYR A 128 12.09 4.85 7.88
N GLN A 129 11.62 3.93 7.03
CA GLN A 129 12.30 3.59 5.78
C GLN A 129 12.32 4.75 4.79
N LEU A 130 11.30 5.61 4.78
CA LEU A 130 11.32 6.86 4.02
C LEU A 130 12.46 7.76 4.50
N GLY A 131 12.63 7.94 5.81
CA GLY A 131 13.72 8.72 6.39
C GLY A 131 15.10 8.20 6.01
N ILE A 132 15.32 6.87 6.09
CA ILE A 132 16.56 6.23 5.64
C ILE A 132 16.88 6.59 4.19
N ARG A 133 15.94 6.36 3.27
CA ARG A 133 16.15 6.63 1.84
C ARG A 133 16.38 8.10 1.54
N VAL A 134 15.72 9.00 2.27
CA VAL A 134 15.92 10.45 2.12
C VAL A 134 17.34 10.83 2.53
N ARG A 135 17.83 10.30 3.66
CA ARG A 135 19.21 10.53 4.11
C ARG A 135 20.24 9.95 3.15
N GLU A 136 20.02 8.72 2.66
CA GLU A 136 20.90 8.07 1.67
C GLU A 136 20.95 8.84 0.34
N ARG A 137 19.82 9.43 -0.09
CA ARG A 137 19.74 10.17 -1.34
C ARG A 137 20.38 11.55 -1.27
N PHE A 138 20.34 12.21 -0.10
CA PHE A 138 20.85 13.56 0.09
C PHE A 138 21.82 13.63 1.27
N PRO A 139 22.94 12.87 1.25
CA PRO A 139 23.81 12.72 2.41
C PRO A 139 24.42 14.06 2.85
N THR A 140 24.74 14.95 1.90
CA THR A 140 25.32 16.27 2.16
C THR A 140 24.38 17.21 2.94
N LEU A 141 23.08 16.93 2.98
CA LEU A 141 22.12 17.71 3.75
C LEU A 141 22.03 17.24 5.21
N PHE A 142 22.65 16.13 5.59
CA PHE A 142 22.49 15.49 6.90
C PHE A 142 23.85 15.08 7.51
N GLU A 143 24.90 15.84 7.25
CA GLU A 143 26.26 15.58 7.76
C GLU A 143 26.38 15.88 9.26
N GLU A 144 25.62 16.86 9.74
CA GLU A 144 25.60 17.30 11.14
C GLU A 144 24.58 16.51 11.97
N ASP A 145 24.85 16.37 13.27
CA ASP A 145 23.92 15.78 14.23
C ASP A 145 22.58 16.53 14.26
N TYR A 146 21.50 15.78 14.54
CA TYR A 146 20.16 16.35 14.57
C TYR A 146 20.04 17.48 15.61
N HIS A 147 19.69 18.67 15.13
CA HIS A 147 19.23 19.79 15.94
C HIS A 147 17.85 20.27 15.45
N PRO A 148 16.85 20.46 16.32
CA PRO A 148 15.49 20.82 15.91
C PRO A 148 15.39 22.19 15.19
N ASP A 149 16.32 23.11 15.49
CA ASP A 149 16.38 24.42 14.83
C ASP A 149 17.00 24.38 13.43
N VAL A 150 17.75 23.32 13.12
CA VAL A 150 18.36 23.09 11.79
C VAL A 150 17.44 22.21 10.95
N TYR A 151 16.99 21.10 11.52
CA TYR A 151 16.11 20.12 10.85
C TYR A 151 14.68 20.27 11.36
N THR A 152 14.01 21.34 10.93
CA THR A 152 12.64 21.60 11.37
C THR A 152 11.67 20.54 10.83
N ILE A 153 11.04 19.80 11.74
CA ILE A 153 9.96 18.86 11.43
C ILE A 153 8.63 19.47 11.86
N ARG A 154 7.67 19.54 10.92
CA ARG A 154 6.30 20.03 11.20
C ARG A 154 5.28 18.94 10.86
N ALA A 155 4.28 18.79 11.72
CA ALA A 155 3.17 17.88 11.52
C ALA A 155 1.85 18.59 11.83
N THR A 156 0.80 18.25 11.08
CA THR A 156 -0.58 18.60 11.45
C THR A 156 -1.00 17.67 12.58
N GLN A 157 -1.22 18.22 13.77
CA GLN A 157 -1.59 17.51 15.02
C GLN A 157 -2.52 16.30 14.80
#